data_AF-A0A293LLG6-F1
#
_entry.id   AF-A0A293LLG6-F1
#
_cell.length_a   1.000
_cell.length_b   1.000
_cell.length_c   1.000
_cell.angle_alpha   90.00
_cell.angle_beta   90.00
_cell.angle_gamma   90.00
#
_symmetry.space_group_name_H-M   'P 1'
#
loop_
_entity.id
_entity.type
_entity.pdbx_description
1 polymer ?
#
loop_
_entity_poly.entity_id
_entity_poly.type
_entity_poly.pdbx_seq_one_letter_code
_entity_poly.pdbx_strand_id
1 'polypeptide(L)'
;MAASDDGELNVGTSEMGTENDRQQRPCKHNSDGKLPYRDTPVVDAFYKASTRTVERCIKIFRDSVTPLYTESASRRNDKLKAACDKIGTQLLTDVKNDIETLINDYHLAEKMYHLSQLKTEQQKWTGQKAWRPSGDPSADMEDHVYAITEHYKEQMQDQLQKLKEENSRLEGEVFAGRMQLEAIKDNLDQDTQKIKKKCKSAVDEALQSSASQSPA
;
A
#
# COMPACT_ATOMS: atom_id res chain seq x y z
N MET A 1 45.67 19.44 22.89
CA MET A 1 45.83 18.05 22.41
C MET A 1 44.60 17.29 22.85
N ALA A 2 43.55 17.32 22.02
CA ALA A 2 42.35 16.52 22.20
C ALA A 2 42.41 15.44 21.12
N ALA A 3 42.40 14.18 21.54
CA ALA A 3 42.30 13.05 20.66
C ALA A 3 40.82 12.85 20.32
N SER A 4 40.50 13.01 19.04
CA SER A 4 39.31 12.47 18.41
C SER A 4 39.39 10.95 18.46
N ASP A 5 38.30 10.28 18.81
CA ASP A 5 38.10 8.89 18.45
C ASP A 5 36.64 8.67 18.09
N ASP A 6 36.48 7.93 17.00
CA ASP A 6 35.35 7.93 16.09
C ASP A 6 34.27 6.93 16.53
N GLY A 7 33.01 7.35 16.40
CA GLY A 7 31.85 6.48 16.52
C GLY A 7 30.92 6.74 15.35
N GLU A 8 31.28 6.20 14.18
CA GLU A 8 30.47 6.22 12.97
C GLU A 8 29.08 5.63 13.26
N LEU A 9 28.07 6.49 13.27
CA LEU A 9 26.67 6.10 13.24
C LEU A 9 26.36 5.52 11.85
N ASN A 10 26.38 4.19 11.77
CA ASN A 10 25.86 3.44 10.65
C ASN A 10 24.34 3.65 10.58
N VAL A 11 23.91 4.69 9.86
CA VAL A 11 22.53 4.89 9.44
C VAL A 11 22.24 3.82 8.40
N GLY A 12 21.69 2.70 8.87
CA GLY A 12 21.07 1.71 8.01
C GLY A 12 19.95 2.38 7.24
N THR A 13 20.24 2.77 5.99
CA THR A 13 19.24 3.06 4.97
C THR A 13 18.42 1.79 4.78
N SER A 14 17.31 1.70 5.51
CA SER A 14 16.25 0.75 5.23
C SER A 14 15.66 1.18 3.90
N GLU A 15 15.90 0.36 2.89
CA GLU A 15 15.34 0.46 1.56
C GLU A 15 13.83 0.62 1.69
N MET A 16 13.37 1.85 1.50
CA MET A 16 11.97 2.18 1.26
C MET A 16 11.55 1.35 0.05
N GLY A 17 10.74 0.33 0.31
CA GLY A 17 10.02 -0.40 -0.72
C GLY A 17 9.33 0.63 -1.60
N THR A 18 9.80 0.72 -2.83
CA THR A 18 9.30 1.67 -3.82
C THR A 18 7.81 1.46 -3.99
N GLU A 19 7.04 2.42 -3.49
CA GLU A 19 5.63 2.61 -3.78
C GLU A 19 5.48 3.00 -5.25
N ASN A 20 5.61 2.02 -6.14
CA ASN A 20 5.43 2.20 -7.58
C ASN A 20 4.63 1.07 -8.24
N ASP A 21 3.76 0.40 -7.47
CA ASP A 21 2.96 -0.74 -7.97
C ASP A 21 1.52 -0.35 -8.40
N ARG A 22 1.23 0.96 -8.52
CA ARG A 22 0.01 1.48 -9.16
C ARG A 22 0.22 1.96 -10.60
N GLN A 23 1.44 1.89 -11.13
CA GLN A 23 1.69 2.09 -12.55
C GLN A 23 1.61 0.75 -13.27
N GLN A 24 0.49 0.57 -13.99
CA GLN A 24 0.33 -0.34 -15.12
C GLN A 24 0.99 -1.72 -14.93
N ARG A 25 0.25 -2.69 -14.39
CA ARG A 25 0.62 -4.10 -14.61
C ARG A 25 0.76 -4.30 -16.12
N PRO A 26 1.94 -4.67 -16.65
CA PRO A 26 2.08 -4.92 -18.06
C PRO A 26 1.17 -6.09 -18.43
N CYS A 27 0.26 -5.84 -19.37
CA CYS A 27 -0.64 -6.85 -19.92
C CYS A 27 0.22 -8.03 -20.37
N LYS A 28 0.16 -9.16 -19.65
CA LYS A 28 0.84 -10.39 -20.05
C LYS A 28 0.20 -10.86 -21.35
N HIS A 29 0.83 -10.52 -22.47
CA HIS A 29 0.48 -11.09 -23.76
C HIS A 29 0.95 -12.53 -23.72
N ASN A 30 0.01 -13.47 -23.79
CA ASN A 30 0.36 -14.87 -24.07
C ASN A 30 1.01 -14.91 -25.46
N SER A 31 2.04 -15.76 -25.61
CA SER A 31 2.81 -15.97 -26.85
C SER A 31 1.98 -16.39 -28.08
N ASP A 32 0.70 -16.68 -27.89
CA ASP A 32 -0.20 -17.21 -28.92
C ASP A 32 -1.04 -16.13 -29.62
N GLY A 33 -0.86 -14.84 -29.31
CA GLY A 33 -1.63 -13.75 -29.91
C GLY A 33 -3.13 -13.76 -29.57
N LYS A 34 -3.59 -14.75 -28.80
CA LYS A 34 -4.96 -14.84 -28.28
C LYS A 34 -5.07 -13.97 -27.05
N LEU A 35 -5.90 -12.93 -27.14
CA LEU A 35 -6.16 -12.05 -26.00
C LEU A 35 -6.69 -12.88 -24.82
N PRO A 36 -6.04 -12.81 -23.64
CA PRO A 36 -6.63 -13.40 -22.46
C PRO A 36 -8.00 -12.73 -22.25
N TYR A 37 -8.98 -13.49 -21.76
CA TYR A 37 -10.33 -13.01 -21.40
C TYR A 37 -11.35 -12.76 -22.53
N ARG A 38 -11.01 -12.95 -23.82
CA ARG A 38 -11.99 -12.84 -24.93
C ARG A 38 -13.19 -13.78 -24.73
N ASP A 39 -12.92 -14.99 -24.28
CA ASP A 39 -13.92 -16.07 -24.16
C ASP A 39 -14.74 -15.97 -22.86
N THR A 40 -14.81 -14.79 -22.23
CA THR A 40 -15.60 -14.59 -21.01
C THR A 40 -17.08 -14.39 -21.34
N PRO A 41 -18.01 -14.90 -20.50
CA PRO A 41 -19.45 -14.83 -20.77
C PRO A 41 -19.98 -13.40 -20.83
N VAL A 42 -19.33 -12.46 -20.15
CA VAL A 42 -19.72 -11.04 -20.15
C VAL A 42 -19.33 -10.36 -21.47
N VAL A 43 -18.15 -10.68 -22.02
CA VAL A 43 -17.71 -10.17 -23.32
C VAL A 43 -18.55 -10.75 -24.44
N ASP A 44 -18.88 -12.05 -24.38
CA ASP A 44 -19.82 -12.68 -25.33
C ASP A 44 -21.20 -12.03 -25.25
N ALA A 45 -21.73 -11.80 -24.05
CA ALA A 45 -23.00 -11.11 -23.87
C ALA A 45 -23.00 -9.69 -24.45
N PHE A 46 -21.92 -8.94 -24.26
CA PHE A 46 -21.74 -7.61 -24.84
C PHE A 46 -21.69 -7.68 -26.38
N TYR A 47 -20.83 -8.53 -26.94
CA TYR A 47 -20.70 -8.72 -28.38
C TYR A 47 -22.03 -9.09 -29.03
N LYS A 48 -22.76 -10.02 -28.40
CA LYS A 48 -24.08 -10.48 -28.85
C LYS A 48 -25.15 -9.40 -28.74
N ALA A 49 -25.14 -8.60 -27.67
CA ALA A 49 -26.09 -7.48 -27.50
C ALA A 49 -25.88 -6.39 -28.56
N SER A 50 -24.63 -6.01 -28.79
CA SER A 50 -24.25 -5.02 -29.82
C SER A 50 -24.62 -5.51 -31.21
N THR A 51 -24.25 -6.75 -31.56
CA THR A 51 -24.59 -7.36 -32.86
C THR A 51 -26.11 -7.44 -33.08
N ARG A 52 -26.87 -7.89 -32.09
CA ARG A 52 -28.34 -7.97 -32.17
C ARG A 52 -28.99 -6.60 -32.39
N THR A 53 -28.40 -5.55 -31.83
CA THR A 53 -28.90 -4.18 -32.00
C THR A 53 -28.75 -3.75 -33.46
N VAL A 54 -27.60 -4.01 -34.07
CA VAL A 54 -27.32 -3.70 -35.48
C VAL A 54 -28.21 -4.54 -36.40
N GLU A 55 -28.36 -5.83 -36.14
CA GLU A 55 -29.26 -6.72 -36.88
C GLU A 55 -30.71 -6.21 -36.86
N ARG A 56 -31.17 -5.69 -35.72
CA ARG A 56 -32.49 -5.06 -35.61
C ARG A 56 -32.58 -3.78 -36.44
N CYS A 57 -31.56 -2.93 -36.44
CA CYS A 57 -31.52 -1.73 -37.28
C CYS A 57 -31.58 -2.07 -38.77
N ILE A 58 -30.81 -3.09 -39.20
CA ILE A 58 -30.82 -3.58 -40.59
C ILE A 58 -32.20 -4.13 -40.96
N LYS A 59 -32.84 -4.86 -40.04
CA LYS A 59 -34.21 -5.35 -40.25
C LYS A 59 -35.19 -4.19 -40.46
N ILE A 60 -35.17 -3.18 -39.58
CA ILE A 60 -36.05 -2.00 -39.71
C ILE A 60 -35.80 -1.28 -41.04
N PHE A 61 -34.54 -1.11 -41.42
CA PHE A 61 -34.17 -0.55 -42.72
C PHE A 61 -34.76 -1.37 -43.87
N ARG A 62 -34.58 -2.70 -43.86
CA ARG A 62 -35.11 -3.59 -44.89
C ARG A 62 -36.64 -3.50 -44.95
N ASP A 63 -37.32 -3.56 -43.81
CA ASP A 63 -38.78 -3.46 -43.73
C ASP A 63 -39.31 -2.12 -44.28
N SER A 64 -38.54 -1.03 -44.09
CA SER A 64 -38.89 0.31 -44.58
C SER A 64 -38.64 0.48 -46.08
N VAL A 65 -37.60 -0.15 -46.63
CA VAL A 65 -37.21 0.01 -48.05
C VAL A 65 -37.89 -1.02 -48.95
N THR A 66 -38.30 -2.18 -48.41
CA THR A 66 -38.98 -3.24 -49.18
C THR A 66 -40.20 -2.76 -49.98
N PRO A 67 -41.13 -1.97 -49.39
CA PRO A 67 -42.30 -1.48 -50.13
C PRO A 67 -41.96 -0.66 -51.39
N LEU A 68 -40.82 0.03 -51.38
CA LEU A 68 -40.41 0.97 -52.43
C LEU A 68 -40.03 0.31 -53.76
N TYR A 69 -39.73 -0.99 -53.73
CA TYR A 69 -39.32 -1.75 -54.92
C TYR A 69 -40.19 -2.97 -55.20
N THR A 70 -41.24 -3.20 -54.40
CA THR A 70 -42.24 -4.25 -54.63
C THR A 70 -43.40 -3.82 -55.53
N GLU A 71 -43.65 -2.51 -55.70
CA GLU A 71 -44.79 -1.99 -56.47
C GLU A 71 -44.71 -2.18 -57.99
N SER A 72 -43.53 -2.47 -58.54
CA SER A 72 -43.37 -2.73 -59.97
C SER A 72 -42.39 -3.89 -60.19
N ALA A 73 -42.84 -5.04 -60.68
CA ALA A 73 -41.99 -6.19 -60.96
C ALA A 73 -41.07 -5.92 -62.18
N SER A 74 -40.06 -5.07 -62.02
CA SER A 74 -39.13 -4.65 -63.06
C SER A 74 -37.71 -5.04 -62.68
N ARG A 75 -36.88 -5.41 -63.66
CA ARG A 75 -35.46 -5.82 -63.51
C ARG A 75 -34.58 -4.79 -62.76
N ARG A 76 -35.01 -3.53 -62.66
CA ARG A 76 -34.35 -2.48 -61.85
C ARG A 76 -34.55 -2.70 -60.34
N ASN A 77 -35.67 -3.26 -59.92
CA ASN A 77 -35.98 -3.52 -58.52
C ASN A 77 -35.20 -4.71 -57.96
N ASP A 78 -34.85 -5.69 -58.79
CA ASP A 78 -33.94 -6.77 -58.38
C ASP A 78 -32.53 -6.25 -58.05
N LYS A 79 -32.02 -5.30 -58.83
CA LYS A 79 -30.73 -4.65 -58.57
C LYS A 79 -30.77 -3.79 -57.31
N LEU A 80 -31.87 -3.09 -57.08
CA LEU A 80 -32.06 -2.26 -55.88
C LEU A 80 -32.17 -3.14 -54.62
N LYS A 81 -32.90 -4.24 -54.68
CA LYS A 81 -32.97 -5.25 -53.60
C LYS A 81 -31.58 -5.81 -53.29
N ALA A 82 -30.83 -6.23 -54.31
CA ALA A 82 -29.47 -6.73 -54.15
C ALA A 82 -28.52 -5.67 -53.55
N ALA A 83 -28.68 -4.40 -53.91
CA ALA A 83 -27.91 -3.30 -53.32
C ALA A 83 -28.26 -3.08 -51.84
N CYS A 84 -29.54 -3.11 -51.47
CA CYS A 84 -29.98 -2.98 -50.07
C CYS A 84 -29.50 -4.15 -49.21
N ASP A 85 -29.55 -5.36 -49.75
CA ASP A 85 -29.03 -6.56 -49.08
C ASP A 85 -27.51 -6.45 -48.88
N LYS A 86 -26.77 -6.01 -49.90
CA LYS A 86 -25.33 -5.78 -49.82
C LYS A 86 -24.98 -4.73 -48.77
N ILE A 87 -25.70 -3.62 -48.70
CA ILE A 87 -25.52 -2.57 -47.69
C ILE A 87 -25.73 -3.15 -46.29
N GLY A 88 -26.80 -3.92 -46.08
CA GLY A 88 -27.07 -4.55 -44.79
C GLY A 88 -25.97 -5.53 -44.37
N THR A 89 -25.51 -6.40 -45.27
CA THR A 89 -24.44 -7.38 -44.96
C THR A 89 -23.08 -6.71 -44.72
N GLN A 90 -22.78 -5.65 -45.48
CA GLN A 90 -21.53 -4.92 -45.35
C GLN A 90 -21.51 -4.17 -44.02
N LEU A 91 -22.57 -3.43 -43.70
CA LEU A 91 -22.71 -2.73 -42.42
C LEU A 91 -22.58 -3.69 -41.23
N LEU A 92 -23.22 -4.87 -41.29
CA LEU A 92 -23.12 -5.85 -40.22
C LEU A 92 -21.69 -6.36 -40.03
N THR A 93 -20.99 -6.64 -41.14
CA THR A 93 -19.60 -7.12 -41.11
C THR A 93 -18.67 -6.04 -40.55
N ASP A 94 -18.81 -4.80 -41.04
CA ASP A 94 -17.97 -3.68 -40.61
C ASP A 94 -18.17 -3.40 -39.13
N VAL A 95 -19.41 -3.33 -38.66
CA VAL A 95 -19.67 -3.11 -37.23
C VAL A 95 -19.19 -4.27 -36.36
N LYS A 96 -19.26 -5.52 -36.82
CA LYS A 96 -18.68 -6.65 -36.09
C LYS A 96 -17.17 -6.50 -35.94
N ASN A 97 -16.48 -6.13 -37.00
CA ASN A 97 -15.04 -5.89 -36.97
C ASN A 97 -14.68 -4.69 -36.08
N ASP A 98 -15.48 -3.62 -36.13
CA ASP A 98 -15.30 -2.45 -35.27
C ASP A 98 -15.50 -2.82 -33.80
N ILE A 99 -16.52 -3.62 -33.46
CA ILE A 99 -16.73 -4.11 -32.10
C ILE A 99 -15.54 -4.96 -31.63
N GLU A 100 -15.02 -5.85 -32.47
CA GLU A 100 -13.83 -6.64 -32.11
C GLU A 100 -12.61 -5.74 -31.90
N THR A 101 -12.44 -4.74 -32.76
CA THR A 101 -11.36 -3.75 -32.65
C THR A 101 -11.48 -2.95 -31.35
N LEU A 102 -12.67 -2.45 -31.02
CA LEU A 102 -12.94 -1.75 -29.76
C LEU A 102 -12.68 -2.62 -28.53
N ILE A 103 -13.06 -3.90 -28.58
CA ILE A 103 -12.80 -4.84 -27.47
C ILE A 103 -11.28 -4.98 -27.26
N ASN A 104 -10.51 -5.01 -28.35
CA ASN A 104 -9.07 -5.20 -28.32
C ASN A 104 -8.33 -3.92 -27.90
N ASP A 105 -8.61 -2.79 -28.57
CA ASP A 105 -7.94 -1.50 -28.38
C ASP A 105 -8.12 -0.94 -26.96
N TYR A 106 -9.32 -1.09 -26.39
CA TYR A 106 -9.63 -0.59 -25.05
C TYR A 106 -9.40 -1.65 -23.96
N HIS A 107 -8.86 -2.81 -24.33
CA HIS A 107 -8.69 -3.96 -23.44
C HIS A 107 -9.97 -4.26 -22.65
N LEU A 108 -11.11 -4.16 -23.33
CA LEU A 108 -12.42 -4.22 -22.69
C LEU A 108 -12.68 -5.60 -22.08
N ALA A 109 -12.11 -6.65 -22.70
CA ALA A 109 -12.21 -8.02 -22.19
C ALA A 109 -11.58 -8.18 -20.80
N GLU A 110 -10.40 -7.60 -20.58
CA GLU A 110 -9.72 -7.61 -19.28
C GLU A 110 -10.52 -6.79 -18.25
N LYS A 111 -10.98 -5.59 -18.62
CA LYS A 111 -11.77 -4.73 -17.71
C LYS A 111 -13.09 -5.39 -17.30
N MET A 112 -13.82 -6.00 -18.23
CA MET A 112 -15.06 -6.72 -17.95
C MET A 112 -14.83 -7.96 -17.08
N TYR A 113 -13.71 -8.66 -17.28
CA TYR A 113 -13.31 -9.76 -16.42
C TYR A 113 -13.05 -9.30 -14.99
N HIS A 114 -12.25 -8.25 -14.79
CA HIS A 114 -12.00 -7.68 -13.46
C HIS A 114 -13.28 -7.17 -12.79
N LEU A 115 -14.17 -6.51 -13.53
CA LEU A 115 -15.48 -6.11 -13.01
C LEU A 115 -16.30 -7.32 -12.56
N SER A 116 -16.22 -8.44 -13.27
CA SER A 116 -16.90 -9.68 -12.88
C SER A 116 -16.30 -10.29 -11.62
N GLN A 117 -14.98 -10.23 -11.45
CA GLN A 117 -14.31 -10.64 -10.21
C GLN A 117 -14.73 -9.74 -9.04
N LEU A 118 -14.68 -8.42 -9.20
CA LEU A 118 -15.11 -7.44 -8.20
C LEU A 118 -16.57 -7.67 -7.79
N LYS A 119 -17.45 -8.00 -8.74
CA LYS A 119 -18.85 -8.34 -8.43
C LYS A 119 -18.94 -9.58 -7.53
N THR A 120 -18.14 -10.61 -7.81
CA THR A 120 -18.07 -11.82 -6.97
C THR A 120 -17.49 -11.52 -5.59
N GLU A 121 -16.47 -10.66 -5.49
CA GLU A 121 -15.89 -10.22 -4.22
C GLU A 121 -16.90 -9.41 -3.40
N GLN A 122 -17.65 -8.52 -4.03
CA GLN A 122 -18.69 -7.71 -3.39
C GLN A 122 -19.82 -8.56 -2.80
N GLN A 123 -20.08 -9.76 -3.33
CA GLN A 123 -21.09 -10.67 -2.75
C GLN A 123 -20.77 -11.05 -1.30
N LYS A 124 -19.50 -11.00 -0.88
CA LYS A 124 -19.11 -11.22 0.52
C LYS A 124 -19.64 -10.14 1.46
N TRP A 125 -19.97 -8.97 0.93
CA TRP A 125 -20.44 -7.79 1.65
C TRP A 125 -21.92 -7.50 1.38
N THR A 126 -22.68 -8.53 0.98
CA THR A 126 -24.11 -8.40 0.66
C THR A 126 -24.88 -7.82 1.85
N GLY A 127 -25.63 -6.75 1.63
CA GLY A 127 -26.39 -6.04 2.67
C GLY A 127 -25.69 -4.81 3.26
N GLN A 128 -24.39 -4.63 3.00
CA GLN A 128 -23.69 -3.40 3.38
C GLN A 128 -23.76 -2.34 2.27
N LYS A 129 -23.94 -1.08 2.66
CA LYS A 129 -23.90 0.04 1.73
C LYS A 129 -22.46 0.22 1.25
N ALA A 130 -22.22 -0.03 -0.04
CA ALA A 130 -20.92 0.22 -0.64
C ALA A 130 -20.58 1.72 -0.59
N TRP A 131 -19.31 2.04 -0.30
CA TRP A 131 -18.81 3.41 -0.35
C TRP A 131 -19.01 4.00 -1.74
N ARG A 132 -19.34 5.29 -1.78
CA ARG A 132 -19.48 6.11 -2.99
C ARG A 132 -18.83 7.46 -2.69
N PRO A 133 -18.12 8.07 -3.66
CA PRO A 133 -17.61 9.42 -3.50
C PRO A 133 -18.73 10.36 -3.06
N SER A 134 -18.47 11.11 -2.00
CA SER A 134 -19.43 12.06 -1.42
C SER A 134 -19.64 13.28 -2.32
N GLY A 135 -18.67 13.55 -3.21
CA GLY A 135 -18.60 14.76 -4.02
C GLY A 135 -17.76 15.86 -3.37
N ASP A 136 -17.29 15.65 -2.13
CA ASP A 136 -16.27 16.45 -1.48
C ASP A 136 -14.91 15.72 -1.55
N PRO A 137 -13.96 16.19 -2.37
CA PRO A 137 -12.66 15.56 -2.50
C PRO A 137 -11.88 15.49 -1.18
N SER A 138 -12.06 16.47 -0.28
CA SER A 138 -11.35 16.48 1.02
C SER A 138 -11.81 15.32 1.90
N ALA A 139 -13.13 15.16 2.05
CA ALA A 139 -13.71 14.05 2.81
C ALA A 139 -13.37 12.69 2.19
N ASP A 140 -13.46 12.56 0.86
CA ASP A 140 -13.16 11.30 0.16
C ASP A 140 -11.68 10.90 0.29
N MET A 141 -10.77 11.88 0.32
CA MET A 141 -9.34 11.67 0.55
C MET A 141 -9.05 11.26 1.99
N GLU A 142 -9.68 11.92 2.96
CA GLU A 142 -9.55 11.56 4.37
C GLU A 142 -9.97 10.11 4.61
N ASP A 143 -11.12 9.70 4.08
CA ASP A 143 -11.60 8.31 4.15
C ASP A 143 -10.59 7.32 3.53
N HIS A 144 -10.00 7.67 2.38
CA HIS A 144 -9.04 6.79 1.70
C HIS A 144 -7.73 6.65 2.49
N VAL A 145 -7.25 7.75 3.07
CA VAL A 145 -5.96 7.82 3.77
C VAL A 145 -6.08 7.32 5.21
N TYR A 146 -7.27 7.37 5.80
CA TYR A 146 -7.53 7.01 7.21
C TYR A 146 -6.95 5.65 7.59
N ALA A 147 -7.20 4.62 6.77
CA ALA A 147 -6.70 3.27 7.04
C ALA A 147 -5.16 3.18 7.09
N ILE A 148 -4.49 3.95 6.22
CA ILE A 148 -3.02 4.02 6.17
C ILE A 148 -2.51 4.74 7.42
N THR A 149 -3.11 5.90 7.74
CA THR A 149 -2.70 6.68 8.92
C THR A 149 -2.94 5.95 10.23
N GLU A 150 -4.03 5.18 10.34
CA GLU A 150 -4.31 4.39 11.54
C GLU A 150 -3.27 3.28 11.71
N HIS A 151 -2.87 2.62 10.63
CA HIS A 151 -1.81 1.62 10.68
C HIS A 151 -0.46 2.19 11.16
N TYR A 152 -0.07 3.37 10.66
CA TYR A 152 1.14 4.04 11.12
C TYR A 152 1.06 4.48 12.58
N LYS A 153 -0.11 4.94 13.02
CA LYS A 153 -0.36 5.31 14.42
C LYS A 153 -0.20 4.12 15.35
N GLU A 154 -0.77 2.96 15.01
CA GLU A 154 -0.61 1.73 15.78
C GLU A 154 0.88 1.32 15.90
N GLN A 155 1.63 1.35 14.80
CA GLN A 155 3.06 1.06 14.81
C GLN A 155 3.86 2.01 15.69
N MET A 156 3.60 3.33 15.59
CA MET A 156 4.28 4.33 16.41
C MET A 156 3.96 4.17 17.90
N GLN A 157 2.72 3.80 18.23
CA GLN A 157 2.32 3.54 19.61
C GLN A 157 3.06 2.32 20.19
N ASP A 158 3.20 1.24 19.43
CA ASP A 158 3.98 0.07 19.84
C ASP A 158 5.46 0.40 20.07
N GLN A 159 6.06 1.18 19.16
CA GLN A 159 7.45 1.65 19.32
C GLN A 159 7.61 2.55 20.55
N LEU A 160 6.67 3.47 20.79
CA LEU A 160 6.69 4.35 21.95
C LEU A 160 6.58 3.54 23.25
N GLN A 161 5.76 2.50 23.28
CA GLN A 161 5.61 1.63 24.44
C GLN A 161 6.92 0.90 24.75
N LYS A 162 7.57 0.32 23.74
CA LYS A 162 8.89 -0.33 23.89
C LYS A 162 9.95 0.63 24.46
N LEU A 163 10.01 1.86 23.95
CA LEU A 163 10.95 2.86 24.44
C LEU A 163 10.66 3.28 25.89
N LYS A 164 9.38 3.37 26.29
CA LYS A 164 9.01 3.69 27.67
C LYS A 164 9.41 2.58 28.64
N GLU A 165 9.18 1.33 28.26
CA GLU A 165 9.57 0.16 29.06
C GLU A 165 11.08 0.11 29.23
N GLU A 166 11.84 0.31 28.15
CA GLU A 166 13.29 0.33 28.20
C GLU A 166 13.82 1.50 29.03
N ASN A 167 13.26 2.70 28.88
CA ASN A 167 13.66 3.84 29.69
C ASN A 167 13.36 3.60 31.18
N SER A 168 12.20 3.04 31.52
CA SER A 168 11.87 2.69 32.90
C SER A 168 12.84 1.65 33.48
N ARG A 169 13.28 0.68 32.67
CA ARG A 169 14.30 -0.30 33.06
C ARG A 169 15.64 0.38 33.34
N LEU A 170 16.10 1.23 32.43
CA LEU A 170 17.36 1.97 32.55
C LEU A 170 17.35 2.95 33.74
N GLU A 171 16.24 3.65 33.99
CA GLU A 171 16.07 4.51 35.16
C GLU A 171 16.22 3.71 36.47
N GLY A 172 15.65 2.51 36.52
CA GLY A 172 15.81 1.59 37.64
C GLY A 172 17.28 1.18 37.86
N GLU A 173 17.99 0.84 36.79
CA GLU A 173 19.42 0.48 36.84
C GLU A 173 20.29 1.66 37.29
N VAL A 174 20.03 2.85 36.76
CA VAL A 174 20.73 4.08 37.15
C VAL A 174 20.47 4.39 38.63
N PHE A 175 19.24 4.27 39.11
CA PHE A 175 18.91 4.49 40.51
C PHE A 175 19.64 3.49 41.43
N ALA A 176 19.62 2.20 41.08
CA ALA A 176 20.35 1.17 41.82
C ALA A 176 21.87 1.45 41.83
N GLY A 177 22.45 1.84 40.69
CA GLY A 177 23.85 2.23 40.59
C GLY A 177 24.20 3.44 41.46
N ARG A 178 23.34 4.47 41.49
CA ARG A 178 23.51 5.64 42.37
C ARG A 178 23.51 5.26 43.85
N MET A 179 22.62 4.35 44.26
CA MET A 179 22.58 3.87 45.65
C MET A 179 23.84 3.11 46.04
N GLN A 180 24.37 2.26 45.15
CA GLN A 180 25.63 1.57 45.38
C GLN A 180 26.82 2.53 45.50
N LEU A 181 26.89 3.54 44.63
CA LEU A 181 27.94 4.55 44.68
C LEU A 181 27.91 5.36 45.98
N GLU A 182 26.73 5.75 46.46
CA GLU A 182 26.61 6.47 47.73
C GLU A 182 27.06 5.58 48.90
N ALA A 183 26.67 4.31 48.92
CA ALA A 183 27.12 3.37 49.96
C ALA A 183 28.64 3.16 49.95
N ILE A 184 29.27 3.06 48.77
CA ILE A 184 30.73 2.96 48.65
C ILE A 184 31.40 4.24 49.16
N LYS A 185 30.86 5.41 48.82
CA LYS A 185 31.36 6.71 49.26
C LYS A 185 31.29 6.84 50.79
N ASP A 186 30.17 6.49 51.40
CA ASP A 186 30.01 6.49 52.86
C ASP A 186 31.04 5.59 53.56
N ASN A 187 31.28 4.40 53.01
CA ASN A 187 32.29 3.48 53.54
C ASN A 187 33.72 4.05 53.42
N LEU A 188 34.06 4.65 52.27
CA LEU A 188 35.34 5.31 52.06
C LEU A 188 35.55 6.49 53.01
N ASP A 189 34.53 7.29 53.25
CA ASP A 189 34.59 8.41 54.19
C ASP A 189 34.80 7.92 55.63
N GLN A 190 34.09 6.85 56.03
CA GLN A 190 34.32 6.21 57.34
C GLN A 190 35.74 5.68 57.49
N ASP A 191 36.26 4.98 56.49
CA ASP A 191 37.60 4.41 56.54
C ASP A 191 38.69 5.49 56.54
N THR A 192 38.50 6.55 55.75
CA THR A 192 39.37 7.74 55.77
C THR A 192 39.38 8.38 57.16
N GLN A 193 38.22 8.51 57.81
CA GLN A 193 38.15 9.01 59.19
C GLN A 193 38.86 8.08 60.19
N LYS A 194 38.71 6.76 60.07
CA LYS A 194 39.41 5.79 60.93
C LYS A 194 40.92 5.89 60.77
N ILE A 195 41.41 5.96 59.52
CA ILE A 195 42.84 6.10 59.22
C ILE A 195 43.35 7.42 59.80
N LYS A 196 42.64 8.53 59.58
CA LYS A 196 43.02 9.85 60.12
C LYS A 196 43.11 9.84 61.65
N LYS A 197 42.17 9.19 62.34
CA LYS A 197 42.20 9.01 63.80
C LYS A 197 43.41 8.19 64.26
N LYS A 198 43.68 7.04 63.62
CA LYS A 198 44.83 6.18 63.94
C LYS A 198 46.16 6.88 63.70
N CYS A 199 46.31 7.61 62.59
CA CYS A 199 47.51 8.39 62.33
C CYS A 199 47.70 9.48 63.38
N LYS A 200 46.62 10.15 63.80
CA LYS A 200 46.70 11.17 64.86
C LYS A 200 47.15 10.58 66.19
N SER A 201 46.57 9.46 66.63
CA SER A 201 46.99 8.78 67.86
C SER A 201 48.43 8.27 67.80
N ALA A 202 48.89 7.76 66.65
CA ALA A 202 50.26 7.31 66.47
C ALA A 202 51.28 8.48 66.51
N VAL A 203 50.91 9.64 65.98
CA VAL A 203 51.72 10.86 66.07
C VAL A 203 51.78 11.36 67.52
N ASP A 204 50.65 11.35 68.23
CA ASP A 204 50.58 11.76 69.64
C ASP A 204 51.41 10.80 70.54
N GLU A 205 51.35 9.48 70.30
CA GLU A 205 52.19 8.47 70.97
C GLU A 205 53.69 8.65 70.68
N ALA A 206 54.06 8.96 69.43
CA ALA A 206 55.45 9.23 69.05
C ALA A 206 56.01 10.50 69.73
N LEU A 207 55.16 11.54 69.89
CA LEU A 207 55.51 12.76 70.63
C LEU A 207 55.70 12.50 72.14
N GLN A 208 54.90 11.62 72.75
CA GLN A 208 55.06 11.24 74.17
C GLN A 208 56.28 10.35 74.42
N SER A 209 56.57 9.42 73.49
CA SER A 209 57.74 8.53 73.57
C SER A 209 59.06 9.29 73.40
N SER A 210 59.11 10.28 72.50
CA SER A 210 60.27 11.17 72.34
C SER A 210 60.48 12.13 73.51
N ALA A 211 59.42 12.55 74.21
CA ALA A 211 59.52 13.34 75.44
C ALA A 211 60.06 12.54 76.65
N SER A 212 59.92 11.21 76.64
CA SER A 212 60.31 10.32 77.74
C SER A 212 61.74 9.76 77.63
N GLN A 213 62.46 10.07 76.53
CA GLN A 213 63.83 9.59 76.28
C GLN A 213 64.91 10.68 76.41
N SER A 214 64.63 11.84 77.01
CA SER A 214 65.67 12.85 77.29
C SER A 214 66.45 12.44 78.56
N PRO A 215 67.75 12.11 78.46
CA PRO A 215 68.54 11.61 79.58
C PRO A 215 69.07 12.77 80.43
N ALA A 216 68.92 12.65 81.75
CA ALA A 216 69.67 13.40 82.75
C ALA A 216 70.38 12.39 83.67
#